data_AF-A0A2E6TMH8-F1
#
_entry.id   AF-A0A2E6TMH8-F1
#
_cell.length_a   1.000
_cell.length_b   1.000
_cell.length_c   1.000
_cell.angle_alpha   90.00
_cell.angle_beta   90.00
_cell.angle_gamma   90.00
#
_symmetry.space_group_name_H-M   'P 1'
#
loop_
_entity.id
_entity.type
_entity.pdbx_description
1 polymer ?
#
loop_
_entity_poly.entity_id
_entity_poly.type
_entity_poly.pdbx_seq_one_letter_code
_entity_poly.pdbx_strand_id
1 'polypeptide(L)'
;MIRQQEYNEGDEVLPSGELGKGFCILESGTLQVIRDNKVLSEIDIVGSIFGELSEILGMKRDATIRAKTPATVRHVEESISEIVSKNPKVAIKLIRTLGRRLYRMNQIATRGDNENNIFKKATATVEDDDSNDRIKILVVDDKPAIAKQLGEMFAKSEWMVESATDEICALKLCEHSGYSAILISMALPGETAVDLRRKLKTNHNVLNTPVIGMIVMGDENAQKKALNSGFADCISKPFDQNKTEALMYKIMDLDSSARYFKFIEDHLFFKLPPELSNFVINDIKENMDTRIKNTINEGILKLIIDVSELEDVGEEAIEVVGEFAEKIEDMKLPMRGAIVATGEDAEMWNNLDGCEEWSICEDFEEAKENLSRPPEEDDED
;
A
#
# COMPACT_ATOMS: atom_id res chain seq x y z
N MET A 1 -7.81 18.37 -32.39
CA MET A 1 -6.60 19.23 -32.40
C MET A 1 -5.90 19.01 -31.07
N ILE A 2 -4.58 18.83 -31.05
CA ILE A 2 -3.81 18.72 -29.80
C ILE A 2 -3.09 20.06 -29.63
N ARG A 3 -3.33 20.74 -28.51
CA ARG A 3 -2.67 22.01 -28.20
C ARG A 3 -2.15 21.99 -26.77
N GLN A 4 -1.00 22.58 -26.56
CA GLN A 4 -0.44 22.83 -25.24
C GLN A 4 -0.72 24.27 -24.85
N GLN A 5 -1.10 24.51 -23.60
CA GLN A 5 -1.45 25.83 -23.09
C GLN A 5 -0.93 25.99 -21.66
N GLU A 6 -0.39 27.16 -21.37
CA GLU A 6 0.07 27.55 -20.05
C GLU A 6 -0.99 28.38 -19.34
N TYR A 7 -1.08 28.19 -18.03
CA TYR A 7 -2.05 28.82 -17.14
C TYR A 7 -1.31 29.39 -15.93
N ASN A 8 -1.65 30.62 -15.55
CA ASN A 8 -1.17 31.21 -14.31
C ASN A 8 -2.02 30.70 -13.14
N GLU A 9 -1.51 30.86 -11.92
CA GLU A 9 -2.30 30.60 -10.72
C GLU A 9 -3.62 31.38 -10.75
N GLY A 10 -4.71 30.68 -10.48
CA GLY A 10 -6.06 31.25 -10.51
C GLY A 10 -6.78 31.15 -11.85
N ASP A 11 -6.08 30.88 -12.96
CA ASP A 11 -6.71 30.76 -14.27
C ASP A 11 -7.63 29.53 -14.36
N GLU A 12 -8.79 29.69 -15.00
CA GLU A 12 -9.73 28.59 -15.23
C GLU A 12 -9.29 27.77 -16.45
N VAL A 13 -8.99 26.50 -16.22
CA VAL A 13 -8.57 25.54 -17.26
C VAL A 13 -9.78 24.94 -17.96
N LEU A 14 -10.81 24.56 -17.20
CA LEU A 14 -12.07 24.03 -17.72
C LEU A 14 -13.24 24.57 -16.88
N PRO A 15 -14.13 25.42 -17.43
CA PRO A 15 -15.28 25.92 -16.70
C PRO A 15 -16.39 24.87 -16.56
N SER A 16 -17.16 24.97 -15.47
CA SER A 16 -18.38 24.19 -15.28
C SER A 16 -19.51 24.63 -16.24
N GLY A 17 -20.51 23.77 -16.43
CA GLY A 17 -21.71 24.07 -17.23
C GLY A 17 -21.55 23.89 -18.75
N GLU A 18 -20.34 23.63 -19.24
CA GLU A 18 -20.06 23.38 -20.65
C GLU A 18 -20.05 21.89 -20.98
N LEU A 19 -20.45 21.54 -22.21
CA LEU A 19 -20.20 20.21 -22.77
C LEU A 19 -18.74 20.14 -23.20
N GLY A 20 -18.01 19.19 -22.62
CA GLY A 20 -16.62 18.94 -22.94
C GLY A 20 -16.45 18.23 -24.27
N LYS A 21 -15.33 18.53 -24.92
CA LYS A 21 -14.86 17.85 -26.13
C LYS A 21 -13.44 17.37 -25.88
N GLY A 22 -13.26 16.06 -25.90
CA GLY A 22 -12.00 15.40 -25.61
C GLY A 22 -11.64 15.41 -24.13
N PHE A 23 -10.35 15.51 -23.85
CA PHE A 23 -9.81 15.53 -22.50
C PHE A 23 -8.52 16.36 -22.43
N CYS A 24 -8.07 16.63 -21.21
CA CYS A 24 -6.82 17.33 -20.94
C CYS A 24 -5.82 16.40 -20.26
N ILE A 25 -4.53 16.68 -20.43
CA ILE A 25 -3.44 16.02 -19.72
C ILE A 25 -2.62 17.10 -19.00
N LEU A 26 -2.38 16.90 -17.71
CA LEU A 26 -1.50 17.77 -16.92
C LEU A 26 -0.04 17.51 -17.32
N GLU A 27 0.72 18.54 -17.67
CA GLU A 27 2.14 18.41 -18.01
C GLU A 27 3.07 18.98 -16.92
N SER A 28 2.60 19.99 -16.19
CA SER A 28 3.30 20.58 -15.03
C SER A 28 2.32 21.38 -14.17
N GLY A 29 2.71 21.65 -12.93
CA GLY A 29 1.91 22.44 -11.98
C GLY A 29 0.81 21.64 -11.28
N THR A 30 -0.08 22.34 -10.58
CA THR A 30 -1.15 21.75 -9.78
C THR A 30 -2.48 22.42 -10.14
N LEU A 31 -3.52 21.62 -10.32
CA LEU A 31 -4.88 22.07 -10.57
C LEU A 31 -5.80 21.69 -9.40
N GLN A 32 -6.89 22.42 -9.24
CA GLN A 32 -7.92 22.15 -8.24
C GLN A 32 -9.30 22.01 -8.92
N VAL A 33 -10.09 21.06 -8.42
CA VAL A 33 -11.46 20.78 -8.85
C VAL A 33 -12.41 21.50 -7.91
N ILE A 34 -13.22 22.42 -8.44
CA ILE A 34 -14.08 23.31 -7.65
C ILE A 34 -15.54 23.09 -8.03
N ARG A 35 -16.40 22.87 -7.05
CA ARG A 35 -17.87 22.83 -7.20
C ARG A 35 -18.50 23.65 -6.08
N ASP A 36 -19.47 24.50 -6.42
CA ASP A 36 -20.20 25.34 -5.44
C ASP A 36 -19.25 26.13 -4.52
N ASN A 37 -18.17 26.70 -5.09
CA ASN A 37 -17.08 27.41 -4.40
C ASN A 37 -16.30 26.58 -3.36
N LYS A 38 -16.44 25.25 -3.35
CA LYS A 38 -15.64 24.33 -2.53
C LYS A 38 -14.62 23.57 -3.38
N VAL A 39 -13.41 23.44 -2.87
CA VAL A 39 -12.37 22.58 -3.47
C VAL A 39 -12.68 21.14 -3.11
N LEU A 40 -12.90 20.29 -4.11
CA LEU A 40 -13.23 18.88 -3.95
C LEU A 40 -12.00 17.99 -3.96
N SER A 41 -11.00 18.32 -4.78
CA SER A 41 -9.78 17.53 -4.95
C SER A 41 -8.73 18.33 -5.72
N GLU A 42 -7.48 17.88 -5.65
CA GLU A 42 -6.36 18.41 -6.44
C GLU A 42 -5.92 17.41 -7.52
N ILE A 43 -5.35 17.95 -8.60
CA ILE A 43 -4.71 17.21 -9.68
C ILE A 43 -3.28 17.73 -9.77
N ASP A 44 -2.36 16.97 -9.19
CA ASP A 44 -0.95 17.31 -8.99
C ASP A 44 0.00 16.31 -9.68
N ILE A 45 -0.51 15.16 -10.14
CA ILE A 45 0.27 14.15 -10.84
C ILE A 45 0.37 14.49 -12.33
N VAL A 46 1.57 14.80 -12.80
CA VAL A 46 1.89 14.96 -14.23
C VAL A 46 1.50 13.71 -15.03
N GLY A 47 0.91 13.91 -16.20
CA GLY A 47 0.37 12.86 -17.06
C GLY A 47 -1.05 12.40 -16.69
N SER A 48 -1.65 12.99 -15.65
CA SER A 48 -3.05 12.78 -15.28
C SER A 48 -4.00 13.26 -16.37
N ILE A 49 -4.99 12.43 -16.71
CA ILE A 49 -6.06 12.77 -17.64
C ILE A 49 -7.23 13.36 -16.86
N PHE A 50 -7.80 14.46 -17.32
CA PHE A 50 -8.96 15.09 -16.68
C PHE A 50 -9.89 15.75 -17.71
N GLY A 51 -11.13 16.02 -17.30
CA GLY A 51 -12.16 16.63 -18.17
C GLY A 51 -12.85 15.66 -19.12
N GLU A 52 -12.47 14.38 -19.11
CA GLU A 52 -12.97 13.32 -20.00
C GLU A 52 -14.44 12.96 -19.79
N LEU A 53 -14.92 13.05 -18.54
CA LEU A 53 -16.24 12.55 -18.15
C LEU A 53 -17.38 13.24 -18.89
N SER A 54 -17.19 14.53 -19.23
CA SER A 54 -18.23 15.31 -19.91
C SER A 54 -18.51 14.77 -21.32
N GLU A 55 -17.47 14.41 -22.08
CA GLU A 55 -17.66 13.79 -23.40
C GLU A 55 -18.09 12.32 -23.26
N ILE A 56 -17.47 11.54 -22.35
CA ILE A 56 -17.79 10.12 -22.16
C ILE A 56 -19.24 9.89 -21.79
N LEU A 57 -19.78 10.70 -20.87
CA LEU A 57 -21.14 10.55 -20.34
C LEU A 57 -22.17 11.42 -21.08
N GLY A 58 -21.73 12.30 -21.99
CA GLY A 58 -22.61 13.24 -22.69
C GLY A 58 -23.28 14.26 -21.76
N MET A 59 -22.64 14.57 -20.63
CA MET A 59 -23.16 15.50 -19.62
C MET A 59 -22.33 16.78 -19.57
N LYS A 60 -22.91 17.89 -19.13
CA LYS A 60 -22.16 19.12 -18.88
C LYS A 60 -21.16 18.92 -17.73
N ARG A 61 -20.08 19.70 -17.70
CA ARG A 61 -19.11 19.65 -16.60
C ARG A 61 -19.76 20.13 -15.30
N ASP A 62 -19.72 19.28 -14.28
CA ASP A 62 -20.30 19.57 -12.96
C ASP A 62 -19.33 20.27 -12.00
N ALA A 63 -18.10 20.57 -12.45
CA ALA A 63 -17.08 21.24 -11.66
C ALA A 63 -16.15 22.06 -12.56
N THR A 64 -15.63 23.15 -12.03
CA THR A 64 -14.61 23.97 -12.67
C THR A 64 -13.22 23.45 -12.29
N ILE A 65 -12.31 23.35 -13.26
CA ILE A 65 -10.89 23.08 -13.03
C ILE A 65 -10.14 24.40 -13.09
N ARG A 66 -9.41 24.73 -12.04
CA ARG A 66 -8.62 25.96 -11.92
C ARG A 66 -7.17 25.64 -11.61
N ALA A 67 -6.23 26.42 -12.14
CA ALA A 67 -4.83 26.32 -11.77
C ALA A 67 -4.64 26.79 -10.31
N LYS A 68 -4.03 25.93 -9.49
CA LYS A 68 -3.62 26.25 -8.10
C LYS A 68 -2.19 26.80 -8.08
N THR A 69 -1.34 26.33 -8.98
CA THR A 69 -0.02 26.89 -9.26
C THR A 69 0.10 27.11 -10.77
N PRO A 70 1.10 27.86 -11.28
CA PRO A 70 1.35 27.93 -12.71
C PRO A 70 1.46 26.53 -13.32
N ALA A 71 0.66 26.26 -14.35
CA ALA A 71 0.46 24.91 -14.86
C ALA A 71 0.46 24.86 -16.38
N THR A 72 1.08 23.83 -16.94
CA THR A 72 1.02 23.54 -18.37
C THR A 72 0.06 22.36 -18.61
N VAL A 73 -0.89 22.56 -19.52
CA VAL A 73 -1.93 21.57 -19.82
C VAL A 73 -1.99 21.31 -21.32
N ARG A 74 -1.99 20.03 -21.69
CA ARG A 74 -2.24 19.57 -23.05
C ARG A 74 -3.72 19.30 -23.24
N HIS A 75 -4.37 20.08 -24.09
CA HIS A 75 -5.74 19.87 -24.53
C HIS A 75 -5.77 18.95 -25.75
N VAL A 76 -6.54 17.87 -25.64
CA VAL A 76 -6.80 16.92 -26.72
C VAL A 76 -8.27 17.07 -27.10
N GLU A 77 -8.56 17.87 -28.13
CA GLU A 77 -9.94 18.22 -28.54
C GLU A 77 -10.51 17.28 -29.63
N GLU A 78 -9.85 16.16 -29.89
CA GLU A 78 -10.37 15.08 -30.75
C GLU A 78 -11.33 14.21 -29.94
N SER A 79 -12.34 13.61 -30.59
CA SER A 79 -13.31 12.81 -29.87
C SER A 79 -12.65 11.60 -29.23
N ILE A 80 -13.01 11.30 -27.98
CA ILE A 80 -12.49 10.11 -27.27
C ILE A 80 -12.74 8.84 -28.06
N SER A 81 -13.90 8.71 -28.73
CA SER A 81 -14.23 7.53 -29.54
C SER A 81 -13.28 7.35 -30.73
N GLU A 82 -12.90 8.45 -31.40
CA GLU A 82 -11.96 8.46 -32.52
C GLU A 82 -10.53 8.14 -32.04
N ILE A 83 -10.11 8.73 -30.91
CA ILE A 83 -8.78 8.48 -30.32
C ILE A 83 -8.65 7.02 -29.89
N VAL A 84 -9.67 6.45 -29.25
CA VAL A 84 -9.68 5.05 -28.82
C VAL A 84 -9.62 4.11 -30.02
N SER A 85 -10.35 4.44 -31.09
CA SER A 85 -10.33 3.65 -32.34
C SER A 85 -8.94 3.66 -32.99
N LYS A 86 -8.23 4.80 -32.95
CA LYS A 86 -6.87 4.93 -33.50
C LYS A 86 -5.80 4.33 -32.58
N ASN A 87 -5.98 4.42 -31.27
CA ASN A 87 -5.03 3.93 -30.27
C ASN A 87 -5.75 3.34 -29.04
N PRO A 88 -6.02 2.02 -29.05
CA PRO A 88 -6.72 1.34 -27.97
C PRO A 88 -6.03 1.41 -26.60
N LYS A 89 -4.71 1.70 -26.55
CA LYS A 89 -3.99 1.88 -25.28
C LYS A 89 -4.51 3.09 -24.49
N VAL A 90 -5.08 4.10 -25.16
CA VAL A 90 -5.70 5.26 -24.51
C VAL A 90 -6.94 4.85 -23.71
N ALA A 91 -7.75 3.91 -24.23
CA ALA A 91 -8.90 3.38 -23.51
C ALA A 91 -8.49 2.71 -22.20
N ILE A 92 -7.43 1.89 -22.22
CA ILE A 92 -6.91 1.23 -21.02
C ILE A 92 -6.46 2.27 -19.98
N LYS A 93 -5.78 3.35 -20.40
CA LYS A 93 -5.35 4.42 -19.50
C LYS A 93 -6.54 5.18 -18.90
N LEU A 94 -7.56 5.52 -19.72
CA LEU A 94 -8.79 6.15 -19.26
C LEU A 94 -9.57 5.29 -18.26
N ILE A 95 -9.78 4.01 -18.56
CA ILE A 95 -10.47 3.05 -17.68
C ILE A 95 -9.75 2.96 -16.33
N ARG A 96 -8.41 2.86 -16.34
CA ARG A 96 -7.62 2.78 -15.10
C ARG A 96 -7.70 4.07 -14.29
N THR A 97 -7.62 5.23 -14.93
CA THR A 97 -7.74 6.53 -14.26
C THR A 97 -9.12 6.71 -13.64
N LEU A 98 -10.19 6.41 -14.38
CA LEU A 98 -11.57 6.49 -13.90
C LEU A 98 -11.85 5.49 -12.78
N GLY A 99 -11.37 4.24 -12.92
CA GLY A 99 -11.50 3.22 -11.88
C GLY A 99 -10.83 3.63 -10.57
N ARG A 100 -9.60 4.17 -10.63
CA ARG A 100 -8.90 4.70 -9.44
C ARG A 100 -9.63 5.85 -8.79
N ARG A 101 -10.20 6.77 -9.59
CA ARG A 101 -10.99 7.90 -9.07
C ARG A 101 -12.29 7.44 -8.41
N LEU A 102 -13.02 6.53 -9.04
CA LEU A 102 -14.23 5.95 -8.47
C LEU A 102 -13.93 5.22 -7.16
N TYR A 103 -12.85 4.46 -7.12
CA TYR A 103 -12.38 3.79 -5.90
C TYR A 103 -12.10 4.80 -4.77
N ARG A 104 -11.31 5.85 -5.05
CA ARG A 104 -11.02 6.91 -4.07
C ARG A 104 -12.27 7.66 -3.61
N MET A 105 -13.17 8.01 -4.53
CA MET A 105 -14.44 8.68 -4.18
C MET A 105 -15.33 7.79 -3.32
N ASN A 106 -15.40 6.49 -3.61
CA ASN A 106 -16.15 5.57 -2.78
C ASN A 106 -15.54 5.45 -1.38
N GLN A 107 -14.21 5.46 -1.24
CA GLN A 107 -13.55 5.50 0.07
C GLN A 107 -13.82 6.81 0.84
N ILE A 108 -13.88 7.96 0.16
CA ILE A 108 -14.20 9.24 0.80
C ILE A 108 -15.68 9.30 1.20
N ALA A 109 -16.59 8.74 0.40
CA ALA A 109 -18.01 8.66 0.74
C ALA A 109 -18.29 7.78 1.97
N THR A 110 -17.49 6.73 2.21
CA THR A 110 -17.52 5.98 3.47
C THR A 110 -16.90 6.75 4.65
N ARG A 111 -16.07 7.78 4.40
CA ARG A 111 -15.44 8.62 5.45
C ARG A 111 -16.28 9.84 5.86
N GLY A 112 -17.32 10.20 5.11
CA GLY A 112 -18.19 11.35 5.39
C GLY A 112 -18.93 11.29 6.75
N ASP A 113 -19.01 10.12 7.37
CA ASP A 113 -19.55 9.94 8.72
C ASP A 113 -18.49 10.11 9.84
N ASN A 114 -17.19 10.12 9.51
CA ASN A 114 -16.10 10.05 10.51
C ASN A 114 -15.48 11.40 10.91
N GLU A 115 -15.66 12.48 10.14
CA GLU A 115 -15.07 13.79 10.50
C GLU A 115 -15.70 14.44 11.75
N ASN A 116 -16.92 14.03 12.15
CA ASN A 116 -17.53 14.49 13.40
C ASN A 116 -17.00 13.78 14.67
N ASN A 117 -16.18 12.73 14.54
CA ASN A 117 -15.70 11.95 15.68
C ASN A 117 -14.28 12.31 16.16
N ILE A 118 -13.51 13.09 15.39
CA ILE A 118 -12.13 13.44 15.76
C ILE A 118 -12.09 14.38 16.99
N PHE A 119 -13.10 15.24 17.17
CA PHE A 119 -13.16 16.15 18.33
C PHE A 119 -13.78 15.55 19.62
N LYS A 120 -14.27 14.30 19.60
CA LYS A 120 -14.85 13.65 20.79
C LYS A 120 -13.86 12.77 21.57
N LYS A 121 -12.67 12.53 21.03
CA LYS A 121 -11.69 11.58 21.60
C LYS A 121 -10.94 12.10 22.84
N ALA A 122 -11.14 13.36 23.24
CA ALA A 122 -10.46 13.96 24.39
C ALA A 122 -11.22 13.82 25.73
N THR A 123 -12.46 13.31 25.76
CA THR A 123 -13.18 13.17 27.03
C THR A 123 -14.39 12.25 26.90
N ALA A 124 -14.19 10.94 27.05
CA ALA A 124 -15.16 10.04 27.71
C ALA A 124 -14.63 8.60 27.72
N THR A 125 -14.65 8.03 28.91
CA THR A 125 -14.42 6.64 29.29
C THR A 125 -15.54 5.70 28.83
N VAL A 126 -15.12 4.45 28.52
CA VAL A 126 -15.89 3.19 28.50
C VAL A 126 -16.89 2.98 27.34
N GLU A 127 -16.62 1.89 26.61
CA GLU A 127 -17.51 1.07 25.78
C GLU A 127 -18.29 1.75 24.64
N ASP A 128 -17.74 1.69 23.41
CA ASP A 128 -18.47 1.15 22.26
C ASP A 128 -17.52 0.82 21.09
N ASP A 129 -17.79 -0.33 20.46
CA ASP A 129 -17.11 -1.00 19.36
C ASP A 129 -17.42 -0.31 18.02
N ASP A 130 -16.42 0.30 17.39
CA ASP A 130 -16.51 0.76 15.99
C ASP A 130 -15.27 0.31 15.22
N SER A 131 -15.25 -0.98 14.88
CA SER A 131 -14.16 -1.70 14.23
C SER A 131 -14.35 -1.78 12.70
N ASN A 132 -14.60 -0.65 12.04
CA ASN A 132 -14.83 -0.63 10.59
C ASN A 132 -13.58 -0.31 9.73
N ASP A 133 -12.40 -0.12 10.35
CA ASP A 133 -11.13 0.16 9.64
C ASP A 133 -10.04 -0.93 9.87
N ARG A 134 -10.38 -2.04 10.54
CA ARG A 134 -9.44 -3.15 10.75
C ARG A 134 -9.55 -4.19 9.64
N ILE A 135 -8.40 -4.62 9.09
CA ILE A 135 -8.31 -5.73 8.15
C ILE A 135 -8.84 -7.00 8.83
N LYS A 136 -9.90 -7.59 8.26
CA LYS A 136 -10.54 -8.81 8.76
C LYS A 136 -10.28 -9.96 7.79
N ILE A 137 -9.76 -11.07 8.29
CA ILE A 137 -9.44 -12.28 7.54
C ILE A 137 -10.30 -13.42 8.06
N LEU A 138 -11.03 -14.09 7.18
CA LEU A 138 -11.76 -15.30 7.51
C LEU A 138 -10.89 -16.53 7.23
N VAL A 139 -10.71 -17.40 8.22
CA VAL A 139 -10.01 -18.68 8.09
C VAL A 139 -11.02 -19.83 8.17
N VAL A 140 -11.05 -20.69 7.16
CA VAL A 140 -11.94 -21.85 7.07
C VAL A 140 -11.11 -23.14 7.15
N ASP A 141 -11.14 -23.80 8.30
CA ASP A 141 -10.40 -25.04 8.58
C ASP A 141 -11.10 -25.84 9.68
N ASP A 142 -11.15 -27.17 9.55
CA ASP A 142 -11.78 -28.05 10.53
C ASP A 142 -10.98 -28.15 11.84
N LYS A 143 -9.73 -27.67 11.85
CA LYS A 143 -8.84 -27.63 13.01
C LYS A 143 -8.71 -26.20 13.53
N PRO A 144 -9.34 -25.86 14.68
CA PRO A 144 -9.28 -24.52 15.28
C PRO A 144 -7.85 -24.02 15.54
N ALA A 145 -6.90 -24.95 15.75
CA ALA A 145 -5.48 -24.62 15.93
C ALA A 145 -4.87 -23.87 14.73
N ILE A 146 -5.34 -24.12 13.50
CA ILE A 146 -4.89 -23.42 12.29
C ILE A 146 -5.27 -21.94 12.33
N ALA A 147 -6.52 -21.64 12.68
CA ALA A 147 -6.98 -20.26 12.81
C ALA A 147 -6.28 -19.52 13.95
N LYS A 148 -6.01 -20.21 15.07
CA LYS A 148 -5.23 -19.65 16.18
C LYS A 148 -3.81 -19.28 15.74
N GLN A 149 -3.11 -20.19 15.05
CA GLN A 149 -1.76 -19.94 14.53
C GLN A 149 -1.72 -18.72 13.59
N LEU A 150 -2.66 -18.64 12.64
CA LEU A 150 -2.75 -17.49 11.73
C LEU A 150 -3.12 -16.20 12.47
N GLY A 151 -3.95 -16.29 13.52
CA GLY A 151 -4.26 -15.16 14.39
C GLY A 151 -3.03 -14.60 15.11
N GLU A 152 -2.17 -15.47 15.64
CA GLU A 152 -0.91 -15.07 16.28
C GLU A 152 0.06 -14.44 15.27
N MET A 153 0.17 -15.01 14.07
CA MET A 153 0.99 -14.46 12.98
C MET A 153 0.53 -13.05 12.58
N PHE A 154 -0.77 -12.88 12.33
CA PHE A 154 -1.31 -11.62 11.82
C PHE A 154 -1.52 -10.52 12.88
N ALA A 155 -1.46 -10.87 14.17
CA ALA A 155 -1.56 -9.91 15.26
C ALA A 155 -0.49 -8.80 15.18
N LYS A 156 0.72 -9.12 14.69
CA LYS A 156 1.80 -8.12 14.50
C LYS A 156 1.44 -7.03 13.49
N SER A 157 0.57 -7.34 12.53
CA SER A 157 0.07 -6.39 11.52
C SER A 157 -1.28 -5.77 11.91
N GLU A 158 -1.74 -5.97 13.17
CA GLU A 158 -3.04 -5.52 13.67
C GLU A 158 -4.26 -6.04 12.88
N TRP A 159 -4.10 -7.15 12.14
CA TRP A 159 -5.21 -7.78 11.41
C TRP A 159 -5.99 -8.72 12.32
N MET A 160 -7.30 -8.74 12.13
CA MET A 160 -8.21 -9.60 12.90
C MET A 160 -8.50 -10.88 12.14
N VAL A 161 -8.35 -12.02 12.83
CA VAL A 161 -8.73 -13.33 12.29
C VAL A 161 -10.06 -13.77 12.89
N GLU A 162 -11.00 -14.07 12.01
CA GLU A 162 -12.23 -14.79 12.34
C GLU A 162 -12.16 -16.21 11.77
N SER A 163 -12.81 -17.16 12.42
CA SER A 163 -12.67 -18.58 12.06
C SER A 163 -14.02 -19.25 11.82
N ALA A 164 -14.05 -20.13 10.81
CA ALA A 164 -15.15 -21.05 10.56
C ALA A 164 -14.60 -22.48 10.43
N THR A 165 -15.31 -23.45 11.01
CA THR A 165 -14.89 -24.85 11.00
C THR A 165 -15.44 -25.65 9.82
N ASP A 166 -16.38 -25.06 9.08
CA ASP A 166 -17.05 -25.70 7.96
C ASP A 166 -17.65 -24.66 6.99
N GLU A 167 -18.16 -25.15 5.87
CA GLU A 167 -18.78 -24.36 4.82
C GLU A 167 -19.99 -23.55 5.32
N ILE A 168 -20.83 -24.13 6.18
CA ILE A 168 -22.08 -23.51 6.63
C ILE A 168 -21.77 -22.31 7.53
N CYS A 169 -20.85 -22.49 8.47
CA CYS A 169 -20.37 -21.42 9.35
C CYS A 169 -19.72 -20.31 8.54
N ALA A 170 -18.86 -20.64 7.56
CA ALA A 170 -18.18 -19.66 6.72
C ALA A 170 -19.18 -18.81 5.91
N LEU A 171 -20.20 -19.43 5.32
CA LEU A 171 -21.22 -18.72 4.55
C LEU A 171 -22.07 -17.80 5.45
N LYS A 172 -22.48 -18.28 6.63
CA LYS A 172 -23.24 -17.48 7.59
C LYS A 172 -22.48 -16.24 8.06
N LEU A 173 -21.18 -16.37 8.30
CA LEU A 173 -20.32 -15.24 8.63
C LEU A 173 -20.25 -14.23 7.48
N CYS A 174 -20.08 -14.71 6.24
CA CYS A 174 -20.05 -13.86 5.05
C CYS A 174 -21.40 -13.20 4.72
N GLU A 175 -22.54 -13.67 5.27
CA GLU A 175 -23.84 -12.99 5.11
C GLU A 175 -23.91 -11.67 5.89
N HIS A 176 -23.18 -11.56 7.00
CA HIS A 176 -23.28 -10.43 7.93
C HIS A 176 -22.01 -9.58 7.99
N SER A 177 -20.88 -10.11 7.50
CA SER A 177 -19.56 -9.49 7.57
C SER A 177 -18.86 -9.49 6.20
N GLY A 178 -18.14 -8.41 5.91
CA GLY A 178 -17.15 -8.36 4.84
C GLY A 178 -15.77 -8.79 5.34
N TYR A 179 -14.92 -9.25 4.43
CA TYR A 179 -13.54 -9.64 4.72
C TYR A 179 -12.59 -9.09 3.66
N SER A 180 -11.37 -8.74 4.09
CA SER A 180 -10.28 -8.32 3.20
C SER A 180 -9.68 -9.50 2.45
N ALA A 181 -9.70 -10.70 3.05
CA ALA A 181 -9.28 -11.95 2.44
C ALA A 181 -9.94 -13.15 3.13
N ILE A 182 -10.07 -14.27 2.40
CA ILE A 182 -10.59 -15.54 2.93
C ILE A 182 -9.57 -16.65 2.66
N LEU A 183 -9.16 -17.37 3.70
CA LEU A 183 -8.25 -18.50 3.66
C LEU A 183 -9.06 -19.79 3.83
N ILE A 184 -9.01 -20.71 2.85
CA ILE A 184 -9.76 -21.97 2.91
C ILE A 184 -8.81 -23.15 2.86
N SER A 185 -8.94 -24.08 3.80
CA SER A 185 -8.18 -25.32 3.81
C SER A 185 -8.55 -26.21 2.61
N MET A 186 -7.55 -26.55 1.81
CA MET A 186 -7.71 -27.50 0.70
C MET A 186 -7.78 -28.95 1.19
N ALA A 187 -7.52 -29.19 2.47
CA ALA A 187 -7.64 -30.50 3.11
C ALA A 187 -9.08 -30.81 3.58
N LEU A 188 -10.03 -29.89 3.40
CA LEU A 188 -11.44 -30.15 3.70
C LEU A 188 -11.97 -31.33 2.85
N PRO A 189 -12.90 -32.15 3.38
CA PRO A 189 -13.35 -33.36 2.69
C PRO A 189 -13.96 -33.09 1.31
N GLY A 190 -13.62 -33.94 0.34
CA GLY A 190 -14.23 -33.96 -1.00
C GLY A 190 -14.01 -32.67 -1.81
N GLU A 191 -15.10 -32.05 -2.25
CA GLU A 191 -15.10 -30.80 -3.05
C GLU A 191 -15.43 -29.56 -2.22
N THR A 192 -15.54 -29.68 -0.89
CA THR A 192 -16.04 -28.63 0.01
C THR A 192 -15.31 -27.29 -0.18
N ALA A 193 -13.98 -27.29 -0.29
CA ALA A 193 -13.21 -26.05 -0.46
C ALA A 193 -13.53 -25.33 -1.79
N VAL A 194 -13.68 -26.09 -2.87
CA VAL A 194 -14.00 -25.56 -4.20
C VAL A 194 -15.46 -25.08 -4.26
N ASP A 195 -16.37 -25.85 -3.68
CA ASP A 195 -17.79 -25.49 -3.59
C ASP A 195 -18.01 -24.25 -2.73
N LEU A 196 -17.32 -24.14 -1.59
CA LEU A 196 -17.34 -22.96 -0.75
C LEU A 196 -16.89 -21.73 -1.54
N ARG A 197 -15.71 -21.79 -2.20
CA ARG A 197 -15.22 -20.69 -3.03
C ARG A 197 -16.26 -20.26 -4.07
N ARG A 198 -16.87 -21.23 -4.76
CA ARG A 198 -17.90 -20.97 -5.76
C ARG A 198 -19.12 -20.26 -5.17
N LYS A 199 -19.57 -20.66 -3.98
CA LYS A 199 -20.69 -20.03 -3.27
C LYS A 199 -20.34 -18.62 -2.77
N LEU A 200 -19.11 -18.40 -2.29
CA LEU A 200 -18.64 -17.08 -1.88
C LEU A 200 -18.68 -16.07 -3.04
N LYS A 201 -18.43 -16.50 -4.30
CA LYS A 201 -18.59 -15.64 -5.49
C LYS A 201 -20.03 -15.21 -5.78
N THR A 202 -21.02 -15.81 -5.12
CA THR A 202 -22.43 -15.41 -5.23
C THR A 202 -22.91 -14.55 -4.05
N ASN A 203 -22.09 -14.40 -3.00
CA ASN A 203 -22.42 -13.60 -1.83
C ASN A 203 -21.95 -12.14 -2.02
N HIS A 204 -22.87 -11.18 -1.94
CA HIS A 204 -22.60 -9.78 -2.27
C HIS A 204 -21.55 -9.10 -1.35
N ASN A 205 -21.36 -9.60 -0.12
CA ASN A 205 -20.40 -9.02 0.82
C ASN A 205 -18.95 -9.42 0.53
N VAL A 206 -18.75 -10.54 -0.18
CA VAL A 206 -17.42 -11.17 -0.34
C VAL A 206 -17.13 -11.63 -1.77
N LEU A 207 -18.00 -11.30 -2.75
CA LEU A 207 -17.82 -11.73 -4.14
C LEU A 207 -16.50 -11.26 -4.76
N ASN A 208 -16.00 -10.10 -4.31
CA ASN A 208 -14.73 -9.51 -4.75
C ASN A 208 -13.57 -9.84 -3.80
N THR A 209 -13.85 -10.43 -2.64
CA THR A 209 -12.81 -10.79 -1.69
C THR A 209 -11.92 -11.89 -2.30
N PRO A 210 -10.58 -11.72 -2.22
CA PRO A 210 -9.66 -12.76 -2.66
C PRO A 210 -9.77 -14.00 -1.76
N VAL A 211 -9.73 -15.17 -2.40
CA VAL A 211 -9.80 -16.46 -1.70
C VAL A 211 -8.49 -17.21 -1.92
N ILE A 212 -7.79 -17.51 -0.84
CA ILE A 212 -6.47 -18.13 -0.81
C ILE A 212 -6.61 -19.57 -0.30
N GLY A 213 -5.97 -20.52 -0.97
CA GLY A 213 -5.99 -21.93 -0.58
C GLY A 213 -4.91 -22.22 0.46
N MET A 214 -5.23 -22.93 1.52
CA MET A 214 -4.22 -23.46 2.45
C MET A 214 -3.97 -24.94 2.14
N ILE A 215 -2.80 -25.24 1.58
CA ILE A 215 -2.42 -26.59 1.12
C ILE A 215 -1.42 -27.24 2.07
N VAL A 216 -1.30 -28.57 2.03
CA VAL A 216 -0.21 -29.27 2.73
C VAL A 216 1.08 -29.11 1.92
N MET A 217 2.21 -28.86 2.57
CA MET A 217 3.50 -28.73 1.90
C MET A 217 3.79 -29.96 1.02
N GLY A 218 4.13 -29.72 -0.25
CA GLY A 218 4.38 -30.76 -1.25
C GLY A 218 3.14 -31.31 -1.97
N ASP A 219 1.92 -30.86 -1.64
CA ASP A 219 0.71 -31.29 -2.33
C ASP A 219 0.44 -30.45 -3.59
N GLU A 220 1.19 -30.75 -4.66
CA GLU A 220 1.02 -30.09 -5.97
C GLU A 220 -0.37 -30.29 -6.57
N ASN A 221 -1.05 -31.39 -6.25
CA ASN A 221 -2.38 -31.68 -6.78
C ASN A 221 -3.41 -30.74 -6.15
N ALA A 222 -3.35 -30.54 -4.83
CA ALA A 222 -4.18 -29.56 -4.15
C ALA A 222 -3.92 -28.14 -4.66
N GLN A 223 -2.66 -27.77 -4.91
CA GLN A 223 -2.30 -26.46 -5.47
C GLN A 223 -2.89 -26.27 -6.86
N LYS A 224 -2.69 -27.22 -7.79
CA LYS A 224 -3.28 -27.18 -9.13
C LYS A 224 -4.80 -27.11 -9.08
N LYS A 225 -5.43 -27.89 -8.19
CA LYS A 225 -6.88 -27.87 -7.99
C LYS A 225 -7.37 -26.50 -7.52
N ALA A 226 -6.71 -25.88 -6.55
CA ALA A 226 -7.05 -24.55 -6.06
C ALA A 226 -6.97 -23.51 -7.19
N LEU A 227 -5.83 -23.43 -7.88
CA LEU A 227 -5.62 -22.45 -8.95
C LEU A 227 -6.61 -22.63 -10.11
N ASN A 228 -6.83 -23.87 -10.57
CA ASN A 228 -7.81 -24.18 -11.62
C ASN A 228 -9.25 -23.86 -11.20
N SER A 229 -9.54 -23.90 -9.90
CA SER A 229 -10.84 -23.55 -9.34
C SER A 229 -10.99 -22.04 -9.07
N GLY A 230 -9.97 -21.24 -9.41
CA GLY A 230 -9.94 -19.79 -9.36
C GLY A 230 -9.57 -19.19 -8.00
N PHE A 231 -8.95 -19.97 -7.10
CA PHE A 231 -8.30 -19.38 -5.93
C PHE A 231 -7.24 -18.35 -6.39
N ALA A 232 -7.10 -17.27 -5.64
CA ALA A 232 -6.18 -16.18 -5.99
C ALA A 232 -4.72 -16.66 -5.93
N ASP A 233 -4.39 -17.42 -4.88
CA ASP A 233 -3.10 -18.11 -4.72
C ASP A 233 -3.22 -19.16 -3.59
N CYS A 234 -2.11 -19.78 -3.19
CA CYS A 234 -2.03 -20.75 -2.09
C CYS A 234 -0.90 -20.46 -1.10
N ILE A 235 -1.14 -20.79 0.17
CA ILE A 235 -0.10 -20.90 1.22
C ILE A 235 0.05 -22.35 1.68
N SER A 236 1.28 -22.77 1.97
CA SER A 236 1.58 -24.13 2.45
C SER A 236 1.57 -24.22 3.97
N LYS A 237 1.08 -25.35 4.50
CA LYS A 237 1.19 -25.77 5.91
C LYS A 237 2.41 -26.69 6.07
N PRO A 238 3.30 -26.48 7.06
CA PRO A 238 3.27 -25.43 8.08
C PRO A 238 3.51 -24.03 7.47
N PHE A 239 2.89 -23.00 8.05
CA PHE A 239 2.95 -21.64 7.53
C PHE A 239 4.31 -21.00 7.80
N ASP A 240 4.93 -20.51 6.74
CA ASP A 240 6.06 -19.59 6.80
C ASP A 240 5.49 -18.18 6.99
N GLN A 241 5.88 -17.50 8.07
CA GLN A 241 5.31 -16.20 8.42
C GLN A 241 5.58 -15.15 7.35
N ASN A 242 6.83 -15.04 6.92
CA ASN A 242 7.25 -14.04 5.95
C ASN A 242 6.58 -14.22 4.59
N LYS A 243 6.52 -15.46 4.09
CA LYS A 243 5.85 -15.78 2.82
C LYS A 243 4.34 -15.58 2.91
N THR A 244 3.73 -15.98 4.02
CA THR A 244 2.28 -15.85 4.22
C THR A 244 1.89 -14.39 4.28
N GLU A 245 2.52 -13.58 5.13
CA GLU A 245 2.24 -12.16 5.23
C GLU A 245 2.45 -11.46 3.88
N ALA A 246 3.59 -11.69 3.23
CA ALA A 246 3.88 -11.08 1.94
C ALA A 246 2.81 -11.35 0.88
N LEU A 247 2.39 -12.61 0.75
CA LEU A 247 1.33 -12.99 -0.16
C LEU A 247 0.03 -12.25 0.17
N MET A 248 -0.27 -12.14 1.47
CA MET A 248 -1.47 -11.45 1.94
C MET A 248 -1.42 -9.95 1.61
N TYR A 249 -0.28 -9.26 1.82
CA TYR A 249 -0.10 -7.86 1.39
C TYR A 249 -0.32 -7.71 -0.12
N LYS A 250 0.31 -8.58 -0.93
CA LYS A 250 0.17 -8.56 -2.39
C LYS A 250 -1.27 -8.79 -2.85
N ILE A 251 -1.95 -9.79 -2.29
CA ILE A 251 -3.30 -10.17 -2.72
C ILE A 251 -4.36 -9.17 -2.27
N MET A 252 -4.16 -8.55 -1.10
CA MET A 252 -5.05 -7.50 -0.59
C MET A 252 -4.71 -6.11 -1.17
N ASP A 253 -3.71 -6.01 -2.05
CA ASP A 253 -3.22 -4.74 -2.63
C ASP A 253 -2.85 -3.72 -1.53
N LEU A 254 -2.22 -4.22 -0.47
CA LEU A 254 -1.70 -3.42 0.63
C LEU A 254 -0.27 -3.00 0.33
N ASP A 255 0.13 -1.90 0.97
CA ASP A 255 1.49 -1.41 0.90
C ASP A 255 2.44 -2.33 1.69
N SER A 256 3.09 -3.27 1.01
CA SER A 256 3.99 -4.27 1.60
C SER A 256 5.17 -3.63 2.31
N SER A 257 5.58 -2.44 1.88
CA SER A 257 6.70 -1.74 2.49
C SER A 257 6.40 -1.25 3.89
N ALA A 258 5.13 -1.18 4.33
CA ALA A 258 4.79 -0.90 5.73
C ALA A 258 5.28 -2.00 6.72
N ARG A 259 5.63 -3.19 6.21
CA ARG A 259 6.23 -4.28 6.99
C ARG A 259 7.63 -3.94 7.47
N TYR A 260 8.35 -3.16 6.67
CA TYR A 260 9.77 -2.87 6.85
C TYR A 260 9.99 -1.41 7.23
N PHE A 261 9.22 -0.50 6.62
CA PHE A 261 9.37 0.94 6.75
C PHE A 261 8.22 1.54 7.53
N LYS A 262 8.54 2.31 8.57
CA LYS A 262 7.58 3.06 9.38
C LYS A 262 8.08 4.49 9.57
N PHE A 263 7.15 5.42 9.68
CA PHE A 263 7.44 6.77 10.15
C PHE A 263 7.20 6.81 11.65
N ILE A 264 8.25 7.13 12.41
CA ILE A 264 8.17 7.28 13.86
C ILE A 264 8.74 8.65 14.18
N GLU A 265 7.86 9.57 14.61
CA GLU A 265 8.20 10.97 14.85
C GLU A 265 8.83 11.61 13.58
N ASP A 266 10.07 12.09 13.66
CA ASP A 266 10.86 12.66 12.58
C ASP A 266 11.93 11.70 12.02
N HIS A 267 11.69 10.38 12.14
CA HIS A 267 12.58 9.34 11.65
C HIS A 267 11.87 8.41 10.65
N LEU A 268 12.59 8.04 9.59
CA LEU A 268 12.29 6.83 8.84
C LEU A 268 12.89 5.64 9.61
N PHE A 269 12.05 4.72 10.03
CA PHE A 269 12.44 3.50 10.69
C PHE A 269 12.37 2.34 9.68
N PHE A 270 13.51 1.71 9.38
CA PHE A 270 13.61 0.56 8.50
C PHE A 270 14.02 -0.67 9.32
N LYS A 271 13.08 -1.57 9.57
CA LYS A 271 13.31 -2.79 10.36
C LYS A 271 13.40 -4.02 9.46
N LEU A 272 14.50 -4.76 9.57
CA LEU A 272 14.67 -6.04 8.91
C LEU A 272 13.93 -7.13 9.70
N PRO A 273 13.23 -8.06 9.01
CA PRO A 273 12.62 -9.21 9.66
C PRO A 273 13.68 -10.24 10.08
N PRO A 274 13.38 -11.17 11.01
CA PRO A 274 14.34 -12.17 11.50
C PRO A 274 14.98 -13.05 10.42
N GLU A 275 14.23 -13.34 9.36
CA GLU A 275 14.68 -14.16 8.23
C GLU A 275 14.52 -13.40 6.90
N LEU A 276 15.59 -13.33 6.11
CA LEU A 276 15.61 -12.70 4.79
C LEU A 276 15.53 -13.74 3.68
N SER A 277 14.31 -14.15 3.30
CA SER A 277 14.13 -14.93 2.08
C SER A 277 14.32 -14.07 0.82
N ASN A 278 14.70 -14.68 -0.32
CA ASN A 278 14.76 -13.98 -1.62
C ASN A 278 13.49 -13.19 -1.96
N PHE A 279 12.33 -13.68 -1.52
CA PHE A 279 11.08 -12.95 -1.69
C PHE A 279 11.10 -11.63 -0.91
N VAL A 280 11.47 -11.68 0.38
CA VAL A 280 11.53 -10.51 1.28
C VAL A 280 12.55 -9.51 0.77
N ILE A 281 13.73 -9.97 0.37
CA ILE A 281 14.80 -9.13 -0.18
C ILE A 281 14.28 -8.36 -1.40
N ASN A 282 13.66 -9.05 -2.36
CA ASN A 282 13.11 -8.41 -3.55
C ASN A 282 11.98 -7.42 -3.22
N ASP A 283 11.08 -7.76 -2.29
CA ASP A 283 9.98 -6.88 -1.85
C ASP A 283 10.53 -5.60 -1.19
N ILE A 284 11.59 -5.69 -0.37
CA ILE A 284 12.26 -4.51 0.17
C ILE A 284 12.83 -3.67 -0.96
N LYS A 285 13.68 -4.26 -1.83
CA LYS A 285 14.38 -3.58 -2.93
C LYS A 285 13.42 -2.85 -3.88
N GLU A 286 12.31 -3.48 -4.26
CA GLU A 286 11.29 -2.87 -5.12
C GLU A 286 10.64 -1.61 -4.50
N ASN A 287 10.65 -1.50 -3.18
CA ASN A 287 10.01 -0.41 -2.46
C ASN A 287 10.97 0.68 -1.94
N MET A 288 12.29 0.42 -1.88
CA MET A 288 13.30 1.34 -1.33
C MET A 288 13.22 2.74 -1.94
N ASP A 289 13.26 2.83 -3.28
CA ASP A 289 13.30 4.12 -3.99
C ASP A 289 12.08 4.98 -3.67
N THR A 290 10.90 4.37 -3.62
CA THR A 290 9.65 5.08 -3.34
C THR A 290 9.63 5.54 -1.88
N ARG A 291 10.14 4.72 -0.96
CA ARG A 291 10.20 5.06 0.46
C ARG A 291 11.17 6.18 0.74
N ILE A 292 12.40 6.10 0.24
CA ILE A 292 13.41 7.17 0.39
C ILE A 292 12.85 8.49 -0.15
N LYS A 293 12.26 8.51 -1.36
CA LYS A 293 11.67 9.71 -1.95
C LYS A 293 10.52 10.29 -1.12
N ASN A 294 9.62 9.45 -0.62
CA ASN A 294 8.49 9.91 0.19
C ASN A 294 8.97 10.49 1.52
N THR A 295 9.93 9.84 2.19
CA THR A 295 10.56 10.33 3.42
C THR A 295 11.12 11.75 3.25
N ILE A 296 11.82 12.00 2.15
CA ILE A 296 12.38 13.32 1.85
C ILE A 296 11.28 14.36 1.60
N ASN A 297 10.23 14.01 0.86
CA ASN A 297 9.12 14.91 0.60
C ASN A 297 8.39 15.35 1.88
N GLU A 298 8.42 14.51 2.92
CA GLU A 298 7.90 14.82 4.26
C GLU A 298 8.90 15.62 5.12
N GLY A 299 10.10 15.92 4.61
CA GLY A 299 11.14 16.67 5.32
C GLY A 299 11.92 15.87 6.36
N ILE A 300 11.80 14.54 6.33
CA ILE A 300 12.48 13.63 7.24
C ILE A 300 13.90 13.38 6.72
N LEU A 301 14.90 13.67 7.55
CA LEU A 301 16.33 13.52 7.24
C LEU A 301 17.04 12.55 8.18
N LYS A 302 16.31 11.84 9.04
CA LYS A 302 16.87 10.89 10.01
C LYS A 302 16.39 9.48 9.67
N LEU A 303 17.33 8.55 9.62
CA LEU A 303 17.10 7.15 9.32
C LEU A 303 17.59 6.28 10.48
N ILE A 304 16.77 5.32 10.88
CA ILE A 304 17.18 4.28 11.81
C ILE A 304 16.94 2.94 11.11
N ILE A 305 17.98 2.13 10.95
CA ILE A 305 17.86 0.75 10.47
C ILE A 305 17.95 -0.20 11.67
N ASP A 306 16.90 -0.98 11.91
CA ASP A 306 16.88 -1.99 12.96
C ASP A 306 17.13 -3.38 12.39
N VAL A 307 18.27 -3.95 12.75
CA VAL A 307 18.73 -5.29 12.37
C VAL A 307 18.78 -6.24 13.57
N SER A 308 18.35 -5.80 14.76
CA SER A 308 18.47 -6.54 16.02
C SER A 308 17.68 -7.85 16.08
N GLU A 309 16.67 -8.02 15.22
CA GLU A 309 15.86 -9.24 15.16
C GLU A 309 16.40 -10.31 14.22
N LEU A 310 17.46 -10.04 13.45
CA LEU A 310 18.06 -11.03 12.54
C LEU A 310 18.58 -12.25 13.30
N GLU A 311 18.27 -13.44 12.81
CA GLU A 311 18.80 -14.69 13.39
C GLU A 311 20.28 -14.93 13.05
N ASP A 312 20.72 -14.46 11.88
CA ASP A 312 22.08 -14.56 11.36
C ASP A 312 22.41 -13.34 10.48
N VAL A 313 23.63 -12.81 10.60
CA VAL A 313 24.12 -11.70 9.77
C VAL A 313 24.79 -12.28 8.52
N GLY A 314 23.96 -12.64 7.54
CA GLY A 314 24.39 -13.16 6.24
C GLY A 314 24.77 -12.07 5.23
N GLU A 315 25.39 -12.49 4.12
CA GLU A 315 25.72 -11.65 2.97
C GLU A 315 24.47 -10.91 2.45
N GLU A 316 23.32 -11.56 2.48
CA GLU A 316 22.04 -11.00 2.03
C GLU A 316 21.59 -9.81 2.89
N ALA A 317 21.82 -9.85 4.21
CA ALA A 317 21.43 -8.77 5.11
C ALA A 317 22.32 -7.54 4.89
N ILE A 318 23.62 -7.78 4.76
CA ILE A 318 24.63 -6.75 4.44
C ILE A 318 24.31 -6.10 3.10
N GLU A 319 23.98 -6.90 2.07
CA GLU A 319 23.62 -6.40 0.75
C GLU A 319 22.39 -5.51 0.79
N VAL A 320 21.33 -5.91 1.50
CA VAL A 320 20.08 -5.12 1.60
C VAL A 320 20.32 -3.78 2.28
N VAL A 321 21.09 -3.75 3.36
CA VAL A 321 21.38 -2.51 4.08
C VAL A 321 22.34 -1.62 3.28
N GLY A 322 23.39 -2.19 2.71
CA GLY A 322 24.34 -1.48 1.86
C GLY A 322 23.67 -0.85 0.64
N GLU A 323 22.82 -1.60 -0.09
CA GLU A 323 22.09 -1.04 -1.24
C GLU A 323 21.14 0.09 -0.81
N PHE A 324 20.52 -0.02 0.37
CA PHE A 324 19.67 1.04 0.89
C PHE A 324 20.48 2.33 1.18
N ALA A 325 21.68 2.17 1.75
CA ALA A 325 22.59 3.26 2.08
C ALA A 325 23.20 3.91 0.83
N GLU A 326 23.71 3.11 -0.11
CA GLU A 326 24.23 3.56 -1.40
C GLU A 326 23.20 4.40 -2.15
N LYS A 327 21.93 3.97 -2.18
CA LYS A 327 20.82 4.74 -2.79
C LYS A 327 20.63 6.12 -2.15
N ILE A 328 20.86 6.24 -0.85
CA ILE A 328 20.75 7.52 -0.13
C ILE A 328 21.92 8.43 -0.52
N GLU A 329 23.13 7.87 -0.53
CA GLU A 329 24.36 8.57 -0.89
C GLU A 329 24.33 9.05 -2.36
N ASP A 330 23.89 8.20 -3.29
CA ASP A 330 23.70 8.51 -4.70
C ASP A 330 22.76 9.69 -4.93
N MET A 331 21.75 9.82 -4.07
CA MET A 331 20.81 10.95 -4.10
C MET A 331 21.40 12.24 -3.50
N LYS A 332 22.64 12.19 -2.97
CA LYS A 332 23.39 13.29 -2.33
C LYS A 332 22.59 13.96 -1.24
N LEU A 333 21.94 13.15 -0.42
CA LEU A 333 21.02 13.62 0.61
C LEU A 333 21.78 13.83 1.93
N PRO A 334 21.44 14.88 2.70
CA PRO A 334 22.00 15.08 4.04
C PRO A 334 21.28 14.19 5.08
N MET A 335 20.98 12.94 4.72
CA MET A 335 20.35 12.01 5.67
C MET A 335 21.38 11.49 6.65
N ARG A 336 21.03 11.52 7.94
CA ARG A 336 21.83 10.95 9.01
C ARG A 336 21.23 9.60 9.41
N GLY A 337 22.07 8.58 9.49
CA GLY A 337 21.67 7.22 9.81
C GLY A 337 22.22 6.72 11.14
N ALA A 338 21.48 5.81 11.76
CA ALA A 338 21.94 4.96 12.85
C ALA A 338 21.47 3.53 12.61
N ILE A 339 22.26 2.54 13.04
CA ILE A 339 21.93 1.11 12.95
C ILE A 339 21.72 0.58 14.35
N VAL A 340 20.56 -0.01 14.62
CA VAL A 340 20.28 -0.74 15.86
C VAL A 340 20.67 -2.20 15.65
N ALA A 341 21.74 -2.62 16.29
CA ALA A 341 22.27 -3.98 16.19
C ALA A 341 22.67 -4.47 17.59
N THR A 342 22.41 -5.74 17.87
CA THR A 342 22.70 -6.35 19.18
C THR A 342 23.46 -7.66 19.02
N GLY A 343 24.25 -8.03 20.03
CA GLY A 343 24.98 -9.30 20.03
C GLY A 343 26.40 -9.19 19.48
N GLU A 344 27.04 -10.35 19.26
CA GLU A 344 28.44 -10.43 18.85
C GLU A 344 28.67 -9.93 17.41
N ASP A 345 27.65 -9.98 16.56
CA ASP A 345 27.72 -9.58 15.14
C ASP A 345 27.43 -8.09 14.93
N ALA A 346 27.19 -7.31 15.99
CA ALA A 346 26.93 -5.87 15.87
C ALA A 346 28.09 -5.12 15.18
N GLU A 347 29.33 -5.58 15.39
CA GLU A 347 30.52 -4.97 14.77
C GLU A 347 30.56 -5.14 13.24
N MET A 348 29.83 -6.11 12.67
CA MET A 348 29.77 -6.35 11.22
C MET A 348 29.09 -5.21 10.45
N TRP A 349 28.29 -4.40 11.14
CA TRP A 349 27.57 -3.26 10.56
C TRP A 349 28.41 -1.98 10.49
N ASN A 350 29.63 -2.00 11.04
CA ASN A 350 30.56 -0.87 10.94
C ASN A 350 31.17 -0.76 9.54
N ASN A 351 31.35 0.46 9.05
CA ASN A 351 32.03 0.77 7.78
C ASN A 351 31.42 0.02 6.57
N LEU A 352 30.11 -0.24 6.60
CA LEU A 352 29.39 -0.63 5.40
C LEU A 352 29.40 0.54 4.41
N ASP A 353 29.52 0.21 3.12
CA ASP A 353 29.55 1.19 2.02
C ASP A 353 28.27 2.06 2.08
N GLY A 354 28.43 3.38 2.21
CA GLY A 354 27.33 4.35 2.39
C GLY A 354 26.81 4.51 3.84
N CYS A 355 27.34 3.76 4.80
CA CYS A 355 27.01 3.81 6.23
C CYS A 355 28.22 4.18 7.10
N GLU A 356 29.32 4.69 6.54
CA GLU A 356 30.59 4.88 7.25
C GLU A 356 30.47 5.84 8.43
N GLU A 357 29.59 6.83 8.32
CA GLU A 357 29.32 7.83 9.36
C GLU A 357 28.19 7.43 10.32
N TRP A 358 27.59 6.24 10.15
CA TRP A 358 26.40 5.86 10.91
C TRP A 358 26.79 5.23 12.25
N SER A 359 26.11 5.63 13.31
CA SER A 359 26.34 5.09 14.65
C SER A 359 25.66 3.73 14.82
N ILE A 360 26.37 2.77 15.42
CA ILE A 360 25.77 1.52 15.91
C ILE A 360 25.23 1.76 17.32
N CYS A 361 23.98 1.34 17.57
CA CYS A 361 23.27 1.54 18.83
C CYS A 361 22.66 0.22 19.32
N GLU A 362 22.52 0.06 20.63
CA GLU A 362 21.93 -1.14 21.25
C GLU A 362 20.40 -1.18 21.11
N ASP A 363 19.75 -0.01 21.09
CA ASP A 363 18.30 0.10 20.95
C ASP A 363 17.83 1.37 20.20
N PHE A 364 16.52 1.44 19.97
CA PHE A 364 15.87 2.53 19.26
C PHE A 364 15.95 3.88 19.98
N GLU A 365 15.94 3.90 21.31
CA GLU A 365 16.01 5.16 22.07
C GLU A 365 17.43 5.74 22.03
N GLU A 366 18.46 4.89 22.12
CA GLU A 366 19.85 5.30 21.93
C GLU A 366 20.09 5.86 20.52
N ALA A 367 19.56 5.19 19.49
CA ALA A 367 19.65 5.67 18.10
C ALA A 367 19.00 7.04 17.92
N LYS A 368 17.83 7.27 18.53
CA LYS A 368 17.18 8.59 18.53
C LYS A 368 18.00 9.65 19.24
N GLU A 369 18.57 9.33 20.40
CA GLU A 369 19.40 10.27 21.15
C GLU A 369 20.64 10.67 20.33
N ASN A 370 21.28 9.72 19.67
CA ASN A 370 22.44 9.96 18.82
C ASN A 370 22.10 10.91 17.66
N LEU A 371 21.04 10.61 16.91
CA LEU A 371 20.59 11.42 15.76
C LEU A 371 20.04 12.81 16.15
N SER A 372 19.77 13.03 17.44
CA SER A 372 19.34 14.32 17.98
C SER A 372 20.50 15.28 18.23
N ARG A 373 21.73 14.76 18.39
CA ARG A 373 22.93 15.59 18.60
C ARG A 373 23.33 16.25 17.27
N PRO A 374 23.74 17.53 17.25
CA PRO A 374 24.31 18.12 16.04
C PRO A 374 25.54 17.31 15.59
N PRO A 375 25.85 17.26 14.28
CA PRO A 375 27.09 16.64 13.81
C PRO A 375 28.27 17.27 14.55
N GLU A 376 29.20 16.45 15.04
CA GLU A 376 30.47 16.97 15.56
C GLU A 376 31.12 17.75 14.41
N GLU A 377 31.42 19.03 14.61
CA GLU A 377 32.25 19.77 13.67
C GLU A 377 33.59 19.04 13.68
N ASP A 378 33.99 18.45 12.54
CA ASP A 378 35.37 18.02 12.34
C ASP A 378 36.25 19.23 12.62
N ASP A 379 36.90 19.24 13.78
CA ASP A 379 38.02 20.13 14.07
C ASP A 379 39.13 19.74 13.08
N GLU A 380 39.12 20.37 11.90
CA GLU A 380 40.23 20.39 10.96
C GLU A 380 41.43 21.08 11.65
N ASP A 381 42.29 20.29 12.30
CA ASP A 381 43.64 20.68 12.75
C ASP A 381 44.72 20.26 11.73
#